data_AF-A0A7J5AWL3-F1
#
_entry.id   AF-A0A7J5AWL3-F1
#
_cell.length_a   1.000
_cell.length_b   1.000
_cell.length_c   1.000
_cell.angle_alpha   90.00
_cell.angle_beta   90.00
_cell.angle_gamma   90.00
#
_symmetry.space_group_name_H-M   'P 1'
#
loop_
_entity.id
_entity.type
_entity.pdbx_description
1 polymer ?
#
loop_
_entity_poly.entity_id
_entity_poly.type
_entity_poly.pdbx_seq_one_letter_code
_entity_poly.pdbx_strand_id
1 'polypeptide(L)' 'MVVESKRCISSGFCVGSAPDHFAMDPVSRPLADVVAPSDQVIEAAEFCPVEAISVIDAQDGTPIAPKR' A
#
# COMPACT_ATOMS: atom_id res chain seq x y z
N MET A 1 -4.86 3.02 4.52
CA MET A 1 -4.32 2.02 3.58
C MET A 1 -4.29 0.66 4.25
N VAL A 2 -4.32 -0.43 3.49
CA VAL A 2 -4.28 -1.80 4.02
C VAL A 2 -3.36 -2.65 3.17
N VAL A 3 -2.64 -3.59 3.79
CA VAL A 3 -1.84 -4.61 3.10
C VAL A 3 -2.36 -6.00 3.45
N GLU A 4 -2.74 -6.78 2.44
CA GLU A 4 -3.17 -8.16 2.59
C GLU A 4 -1.95 -9.09 2.60
N SER A 5 -1.44 -9.37 3.80
CA SER A 5 -0.23 -10.19 4.01
C SER A 5 -0.28 -11.57 3.35
N LYS A 6 -1.48 -12.16 3.18
CA LYS A 6 -1.65 -13.48 2.53
C LYS A 6 -1.42 -13.45 1.01
N ARG A 7 -1.61 -12.28 0.38
CA ARG A 7 -1.34 -12.07 -1.06
C ARG A 7 0.05 -11.50 -1.32
N CYS A 8 0.66 -10.89 -0.30
CA CYS A 8 1.99 -10.31 -0.43
C CYS A 8 3.03 -11.38 -0.79
N ILE A 9 3.77 -11.14 -1.87
CA ILE A 9 4.87 -12.00 -2.33
C ILE A 9 6.26 -11.43 -1.99
N SER A 10 6.31 -10.44 -1.11
CA SER A 10 7.54 -9.75 -0.69
C SER A 10 8.41 -9.25 -1.86
N SER A 11 7.78 -8.67 -2.90
CA SER A 11 8.50 -8.14 -4.08
C SER A 11 9.40 -6.93 -3.77
N GLY A 12 9.18 -6.25 -2.64
CA GLY A 12 9.96 -5.10 -2.21
C GLY A 12 9.57 -3.75 -2.85
N PHE A 13 8.71 -3.73 -3.88
CA PHE A 13 8.39 -2.49 -4.60
C PHE A 13 7.87 -1.36 -3.68
N CYS A 14 6.90 -1.66 -2.83
CA CYS A 14 6.31 -0.68 -1.91
C CYS A 14 7.32 -0.07 -0.93
N VAL A 15 8.28 -0.85 -0.44
CA VAL A 15 9.34 -0.34 0.45
C VAL A 15 10.35 0.50 -0.34
N GLY A 16 10.58 0.18 -1.61
CA GLY A 16 11.43 0.97 -2.50
C GLY A 16 10.80 2.29 -2.95
N SER A 17 9.50 2.30 -3.25
CA SER A 17 8.78 3.49 -3.75
C SER A 17 8.27 4.40 -2.63
N ALA A 18 7.99 3.84 -1.45
CA ALA A 18 7.40 4.54 -0.32
C ALA A 18 7.99 4.06 1.03
N PRO A 19 9.31 4.22 1.25
CA PRO A 19 10.01 3.68 2.44
C PRO A 19 9.49 4.24 3.76
N ASP A 20 8.97 5.48 3.77
CA ASP A 20 8.42 6.12 4.97
C ASP A 20 7.00 5.64 5.31
N HIS A 21 6.41 4.78 4.46
CA HIS A 21 5.05 4.29 4.61
C HIS A 21 4.96 2.77 4.78
N PHE A 22 5.95 2.02 4.34
CA PHE A 22 5.96 0.56 4.41
C PHE A 22 7.21 0.02 5.09
N ALA A 23 7.01 -0.98 5.95
CA ALA A 23 8.07 -1.86 6.40
C ALA A 23 7.81 -3.28 5.91
N MET A 24 8.83 -4.12 5.88
CA MET A 24 8.70 -5.51 5.45
C MET A 24 9.48 -6.43 6.38
N ASP A 25 8.76 -7.32 7.07
CA ASP A 25 9.33 -8.45 7.82
C ASP A 25 8.22 -9.44 8.25
N PRO A 26 8.15 -10.66 7.69
CA PRO A 26 8.74 -11.10 6.40
C PRO A 26 7.94 -10.57 5.19
N VAL A 27 6.75 -10.03 5.43
CA VAL A 27 5.80 -9.47 4.44
C VAL A 27 5.64 -7.97 4.66
N SER A 28 5.17 -7.27 3.63
CA SER A 28 4.92 -5.83 3.73
C SER A 28 3.81 -5.54 4.76
N ARG A 29 3.99 -4.46 5.50
CA ARG A 29 3.00 -3.86 6.40
C ARG A 29 3.07 -2.34 6.31
N PRO A 30 1.94 -1.63 6.41
CA PRO A 30 1.96 -0.19 6.52
C PRO A 30 2.55 0.21 7.88
N LEU A 31 3.25 1.35 7.92
CA LEU A 31 3.74 1.95 9.16
C LEU A 31 2.64 2.70 9.91
N ALA A 32 1.59 3.13 9.20
CA ALA A 32 0.40 3.77 9.75
C ALA A 32 -0.85 3.38 8.94
N ASP A 33 -1.98 3.19 9.62
CA ASP A 33 -3.25 2.82 8.98
C ASP A 33 -3.85 3.96 8.17
N VAL A 34 -3.67 5.20 8.64
CA VAL A 34 -4.09 6.44 7.98
C VAL A 34 -2.86 7.32 7.78
N VAL A 35 -2.73 7.86 6.56
CA VAL A 35 -1.64 8.75 6.17
C VAL A 35 -2.23 9.99 5.51
N ALA A 36 -1.48 11.08 5.51
CA ALA A 36 -1.79 12.22 4.66
C ALA A 36 -1.79 11.78 3.18
N PRO A 37 -2.51 12.50 2.29
CA PRO A 37 -2.45 12.24 0.85
C PRO A 37 -1.00 12.12 0.37
N SER A 38 -0.68 10.99 -0.26
CA SER A 38 0.69 10.64 -0.64
C SER A 38 0.67 9.90 -1.97
N ASP A 39 1.24 10.52 -3.01
CA ASP A 39 1.35 9.93 -4.34
C ASP A 39 2.20 8.66 -4.32
N GLN A 40 3.21 8.57 -3.44
CA GLN A 40 4.05 7.38 -3.29
C GLN A 40 3.26 6.18 -2.77
N VAL A 41 2.28 6.41 -1.88
CA VAL A 41 1.40 5.35 -1.36
C VAL A 41 0.43 4.87 -2.45
N ILE A 42 -0.09 5.80 -3.24
CA ILE A 42 -0.95 5.48 -4.40
C ILE A 42 -0.15 4.67 -5.42
N GLU A 43 1.05 5.13 -5.78
CA GLU A 43 1.97 4.44 -6.69
C GLU A 43 2.30 3.03 -6.19
N ALA A 44 2.65 2.88 -4.90
CA ALA A 44 2.91 1.57 -4.31
C ALA A 44 1.74 0.59 -4.48
N ALA A 45 0.50 1.09 -4.38
CA ALA A 45 -0.70 0.29 -4.54
C ALA A 45 -0.98 -0.07 -6.01
N GLU A 46 -0.82 0.87 -6.94
CA GLU A 46 -1.01 0.66 -8.38
C GLU A 46 0.00 -0.33 -8.97
N PHE A 47 1.25 -0.28 -8.52
CA PHE A 47 2.33 -1.12 -9.03
C PHE A 47 2.57 -2.38 -8.21
N CYS A 48 1.73 -2.66 -7.20
CA CYS A 48 1.80 -3.92 -6.49
C CYS A 48 1.44 -5.07 -7.45
N PRO A 49 2.37 -5.99 -7.78
CA PRO A 49 2.17 -6.98 -8.86
C PRO A 49 1.07 -7.99 -8.57
N VAL A 50 0.67 -8.12 -7.31
CA VAL A 50 -0.35 -9.03 -6.82
C VAL A 50 -1.52 -8.29 -6.17
N GLU A 51 -1.56 -6.95 -6.31
CA GLU A 51 -2.57 -6.05 -5.74
C GLU A 51 -2.87 -6.36 -4.27
N ALA A 52 -1.82 -6.56 -3.47
CA ALA A 52 -1.92 -6.81 -2.04
C ALA A 52 -2.12 -5.52 -1.22
N ILE A 53 -2.06 -4.34 -1.85
CA ILE A 53 -2.15 -3.05 -1.19
C ILE A 53 -3.43 -2.37 -1.65
N SER A 54 -4.19 -1.80 -0.72
CA SER A 54 -5.39 -1.02 -1.02
C SER A 54 -5.32 0.34 -0.33
N VAL A 55 -5.60 1.40 -1.09
CA VAL A 55 -5.68 2.78 -0.62
C VAL A 55 -7.12 3.23 -0.77
N ILE A 56 -7.70 3.69 0.33
CA ILE A 56 -9.09 4.08 0.44
C ILE A 56 -9.11 5.44 1.14
N ASP A 57 -9.96 6.34 0.67
CA ASP A 57 -10.22 7.61 1.35
C ASP A 57 -10.83 7.33 2.72
N ALA A 58 -10.21 7.86 3.77
CA ALA A 58 -10.63 7.61 5.14
C ALA A 58 -11.92 8.36 5.54
N GLN A 59 -12.31 9.40 4.79
CA GLN A 59 -13.51 10.19 5.06
C GLN A 59 -14.77 9.51 4.53
N ASP A 60 -14.72 8.98 3.31
CA ASP A 60 -15.91 8.49 2.61
C ASP A 60 -15.82 7.02 2.15
N GLY A 61 -14.67 6.36 2.33
CA GLY A 61 -14.48 4.96 1.95
C GLY A 61 -14.27 4.75 0.45
N THR A 62 -14.06 5.81 -0.32
CA THR A 62 -13.83 5.71 -1.76
C THR A 62 -12.50 5.00 -2.05
N PRO A 63 -12.46 3.95 -2.88
CA PRO A 63 -11.21 3.33 -3.28
C PRO A 63 -10.40 4.31 -4.15
N ILE A 64 -9.17 4.60 -3.73
CA ILE A 64 -8.24 5.47 -4.44
C ILE A 64 -7.33 4.65 -5.36
N ALA A 65 -6.82 3.51 -4.86
CA ALA A 65 -5.95 2.60 -5.60
C ALA A 65 -6.04 1.16 -5.05
N PRO A 66 -5.83 0.13 -5.91
CA PRO A 66 -5.62 0.23 -7.35
C PRO A 66 -6.91 0.59 -8.11
N LYS A 67 -6.81 1.39 -9.17
CA LYS A 67 -7.95 1.73 -10.04
C LYS A 67 -8.23 0.58 -11.01
N ARG A 68 -9.43 0.01 -10.95
CA ARG A 68 -9.90 -1.03 -11.87
C ARG A 68 -10.97 -0.51 -12.82
#